data_AF-A0A973FG87-F1
#
_entry.id   AF-A0A973FG87-F1
#
_cell.length_a   1.000
_cell.length_b   1.000
_cell.length_c   1.000
_cell.angle_alpha   90.00
_cell.angle_beta   90.00
_cell.angle_gamma   90.00
#
_symmetry.space_group_name_H-M   'P 1'
#
loop_
_entity.id
_entity.type
_entity.pdbx_description
1 polymer ?
#
loop_
_entity_poly.entity_id
_entity_poly.type
_entity_poly.pdbx_seq_one_letter_code
_entity_poly.pdbx_strand_id
1 'polypeptide(L)' 'MVSQQLLNELKEIIKQEYGQDLEMEKISQIGNGLVGYFDLLAKIHHKTNQQNENEYELPTKKIH' A
#
# COMPACT_ATOMS: atom_id res chain seq x y z
N MET A 1 4.80 -8.82 4.28
CA MET A 1 4.40 -8.88 5.71
C MET A 1 5.37 -8.03 6.50
N VAL A 2 4.88 -7.22 7.44
CA VAL A 2 5.71 -6.30 8.23
C VAL A 2 6.67 -7.09 9.13
N SER A 3 7.90 -6.59 9.30
CA SER A 3 8.92 -7.27 10.12
C SER A 3 8.60 -7.17 11.62
N GLN A 4 9.06 -8.16 12.40
CA GLN A 4 8.84 -8.17 13.85
C GLN A 4 9.43 -6.93 14.55
N GLN A 5 10.59 -6.45 14.09
CA GLN A 5 11.21 -5.23 14.62
C GLN A 5 10.28 -4.02 14.46
N LEU A 6 9.72 -3.82 13.26
CA LEU A 6 8.79 -2.72 13.00
C LEU A 6 7.49 -2.86 13.78
N LEU A 7 7.02 -4.09 14.01
CA LEU A 7 5.85 -4.32 14.87
C LEU A 7 6.14 -3.95 16.33
N ASN A 8 7.35 -4.22 16.84
CA ASN A 8 7.74 -3.81 18.19
C ASN A 8 7.83 -2.28 18.30
N GLU A 9 8.41 -1.61 17.30
CA GLU A 9 8.46 -0.14 17.23
C GLU A 9 7.05 0.47 17.18
N LEU A 10 6.15 -0.10 16.36
CA LEU A 10 4.76 0.32 16.29
C LEU A 10 4.02 0.15 17.63
N LYS A 11 4.29 -0.94 18.36
CA LYS A 11 3.73 -1.15 19.70
C LYS A 11 4.16 -0.04 20.66
N GLU A 12 5.44 0.32 20.68
CA GLU A 12 5.95 1.39 21.52
C GLU A 12 5.33 2.74 21.17
N ILE A 13 5.22 3.08 19.88
CA ILE A 13 4.55 4.30 19.43
C ILE A 13 3.11 4.36 19.91
N ILE A 14 2.33 3.28 19.72
CA ILE A 14 0.93 3.23 20.15
C ILE A 14 0.80 3.38 21.66
N LYS A 15 1.71 2.78 22.43
CA LYS A 15 1.74 2.90 23.88
C LYS A 15 2.07 4.32 24.33
N GLN A 16 3.05 4.96 23.73
CA GLN A 16 3.54 6.28 24.13
C GLN A 16 2.59 7.41 23.70
N GLU A 17 2.13 7.38 22.45
CA GLU A 17 1.36 8.47 21.85
C GLU A 17 -0.15 8.34 22.12
N TYR A 18 -0.66 7.11 22.29
CA TYR A 18 -2.09 6.85 22.45
C TYR A 18 -2.43 6.22 23.80
N GLY A 19 -1.44 5.90 24.64
CA GLY A 19 -1.66 5.31 25.97
C GLY A 19 -2.27 3.90 25.93
N GLN A 20 -2.20 3.21 24.78
CA GLN A 20 -2.79 1.88 24.59
C GLN A 20 -1.70 0.80 24.59
N ASP A 21 -1.74 -0.14 25.53
CA ASP A 21 -0.88 -1.33 25.50
C ASP A 21 -1.66 -2.46 24.84
N LEU A 22 -1.35 -2.73 23.57
CA LEU A 22 -2.05 -3.74 22.78
C LEU A 22 -1.22 -5.03 22.66
N GLU A 23 -1.93 -6.15 22.54
CA GLU A 23 -1.34 -7.45 22.24
C GLU A 23 -0.67 -7.46 20.87
N MET A 24 0.42 -8.22 20.74
CA MET A 24 1.21 -8.27 19.49
C MET A 24 0.40 -8.73 18.28
N GLU A 25 -0.62 -9.58 18.48
CA GLU A 25 -1.54 -9.96 17.41
C GLU A 25 -2.26 -8.73 16.84
N LYS A 26 -2.75 -7.84 17.70
CA LYS A 26 -3.46 -6.64 17.29
C LYS A 26 -2.53 -5.64 16.59
N ILE A 27 -1.31 -5.50 17.10
CA ILE A 27 -0.26 -4.68 16.49
C ILE A 27 0.08 -5.20 15.09
N SER A 28 0.19 -6.52 14.92
CA SER A 28 0.42 -7.16 13.62
C SER A 28 -0.72 -6.90 12.64
N GLN A 29 -1.97 -6.99 13.09
CA GLN A 29 -3.14 -6.67 12.25
C GLN A 29 -3.11 -5.20 11.78
N ILE A 30 -2.81 -4.26 12.69
CA ILE A 30 -2.72 -2.83 12.35
C ILE A 30 -1.58 -2.58 11.36
N GLY A 31 -0.37 -3.05 11.67
CA GLY A 31 0.82 -2.82 10.84
C GLY A 31 0.67 -3.39 9.42
N ASN A 32 0.19 -4.64 9.30
CA ASN A 32 -0.06 -5.23 7.99
C ASN A 32 -1.23 -4.55 7.25
N GLY A 33 -2.24 -4.07 7.98
CA GLY A 33 -3.35 -3.31 7.40
C GLY A 33 -2.90 -1.99 6.78
N LEU A 34 -2.02 -1.24 7.46
CA LEU A 34 -1.46 0.02 6.97
C LEU A 34 -0.69 -0.17 5.67
N VAL A 35 0.25 -1.13 5.65
CA VAL A 35 1.03 -1.43 4.42
C VAL A 35 0.13 -1.95 3.31
N GLY A 36 -0.81 -2.86 3.64
CA GLY A 36 -1.75 -3.41 2.67
C GLY A 36 -2.66 -2.36 2.01
N TYR A 37 -3.01 -1.30 2.74
CA TYR A 37 -3.76 -0.18 2.17
C TYR A 37 -2.97 0.56 1.09
N PHE A 38 -1.69 0.88 1.36
CA PHE A 38 -0.82 1.52 0.36
C PHE A 38 -0.54 0.61 -0.84
N ASP A 39 -0.33 -0.70 -0.60
CA ASP A 39 -0.19 -1.69 -1.67
C ASP A 39 -1.41 -1.74 -2.59
N LEU A 40 -2.62 -1.66 -2.02
CA LEU A 40 -3.86 -1.62 -2.80
C LEU A 40 -3.94 -0.35 -3.65
N LEU A 41 -3.64 0.81 -3.08
CA LEU A 41 -3.63 2.08 -3.81
C LEU A 41 -2.60 2.06 -4.95
N ALA A 42 -1.39 1.54 -4.70
CA ALA A 42 -0.37 1.40 -5.73
C ALA A 42 -0.82 0.50 -6.88
N LYS A 43 -1.49 -0.63 -6.57
CA LYS A 43 -2.07 -1.53 -7.58
C LYS A 43 -3.16 -0.84 -8.41
N ILE A 44 -4.04 -0.05 -7.78
CA ILE A 44 -5.09 0.69 -8.49
C ILE A 44 -4.44 1.73 -9.40
N HIS A 45 -3.52 2.54 -8.89
CA HIS A 45 -2.80 3.55 -9.67
C HIS A 45 -2.07 2.93 -10.87
N HIS A 46 -1.37 1.81 -10.67
CA HIS A 46 -0.70 1.10 -11.76
C HIS A 46 -1.70 0.62 -12.82
N LYS A 47 -2.82 0.00 -12.41
CA LYS A 47 -3.87 -0.43 -13.34
C LYS A 47 -4.47 0.73 -14.12
N THR A 48 -4.81 1.83 -13.47
CA THR A 48 -5.35 3.02 -14.12
C THR A 48 -4.37 3.59 -15.14
N ASN A 49 -3.07 3.64 -14.83
CA ASN A 49 -2.07 4.17 -15.76
C ASN A 49 -1.80 3.22 -16.94
N GLN A 50 -1.80 1.90 -16.73
CA GLN A 50 -1.66 0.93 -17.83
C GLN A 50 -2.87 0.89 -18.76
N GLN A 51 -4.07 1.23 -18.27
CA GLN A 51 -5.24 1.39 -19.15
C GLN A 51 -5.11 2.61 -20.08
N ASN A 52 -4.41 3.66 -19.65
CA ASN A 52 -4.19 4.87 -20.44
C ASN A 52 -3.04 4.73 -21.48
N GLU A 53 -2.17 3.73 -21.35
CA GLU A 53 -1.07 3.47 -22.31
C GLU A 53 -1.55 2.74 -23.58
N ASN A 54 -2.73 2.12 -23.56
CA ASN A 54 -3.30 1.41 -24.72
C ASN A 54 -4.29 2.27 -25.54
N GLU A 55 -4.51 3.53 -25.18
CA GLU A 55 -5.47 4.43 -25.86
C GLU A 55 -4.82 5.38 -26.89
N TYR A 56 -3.51 5.25 -27.12
CA TYR A 56 -2.77 6.02 -28.14
C TYR A 56 -2.04 5.16 -29.17
N GLU A 57 -2.67 4.12 -29.70
CA GLU A 57 -2.38 3.74 -31.09
C GLU A 57 -3.07 4.75 -32.01
N LEU A 58 -2.40 5.88 -32.26
CA LEU A 58 -2.80 6.78 -33.34
C LEU A 58 -2.80 5.98 -34.65
N PRO A 59 -3.90 5.99 -35.43
CA PRO A 59 -3.92 5.31 -36.72
C PRO A 59 -2.88 5.96 -37.61
N THR A 60 -1.78 5.26 -37.87
CA THR A 60 -0.82 5.66 -38.91
C THR A 60 -1.52 5.53 -40.24
N LYS A 61 -2.12 6.63 -40.69
CA LYS A 61 -2.71 6.75 -42.01
C LYS A 61 -1.57 6.56 -43.02
N LYS A 62 -1.49 5.37 -43.63
CA LYS A 62 -0.58 5.12 -44.75
C LYS A 62 -1.00 6.03 -45.90
N ILE A 63 -0.23 7.09 -46.14
CA ILE A 63 -0.34 7.89 -47.35
C ILE A 63 0.50 7.16 -48.41
N HIS A 64 -0.17 6.76 -49.50
CA HIS A 64 0.43 6.12 -50.67
C HIS A 64 1.35 7.08 -51.41
#